data_AF-A0A660NLN2-F1
#
_entry.id   AF-A0A660NLN2-F1
#
_cell.length_a   1.000
_cell.length_b   1.000
_cell.length_c   1.000
_cell.angle_alpha   90.00
_cell.angle_beta   90.00
_cell.angle_gamma   90.00
#
_symmetry.space_group_name_H-M   'P 1'
#
loop_
_entity.id
_entity.type
_entity.pdbx_description
1 polymer ?
#
loop_
_entity_poly.entity_id
_entity_poly.type
_entity_poly.pdbx_seq_one_letter_code
_entity_poly.pdbx_strand_id
1 'polypeptide(L)'
;MAARDVRKNFNLFVDGKGYAGQVEEFTPPKLTLKTEEFRGGGMDGPIELTMGLEKLEASFSLIAYDREVLKHFDVREGAVLPLTLREALESFDGAVTPVVHSMRGKIREIDAGTVK
;
A
#
# COMPACT_ATOMS: atom_id res chain seq x y z
N MET A 1 20.02 9.12 -20.68
CA MET A 1 20.33 8.31 -19.48
C MET A 1 18.99 8.04 -18.79
N ALA A 2 18.37 6.89 -19.04
CA ALA A 2 16.91 6.72 -18.96
C ALA A 2 16.40 5.89 -17.77
N ALA A 3 17.28 5.41 -16.89
CA ALA A 3 16.88 4.65 -15.70
C ALA A 3 17.37 5.37 -14.43
N ARG A 4 16.65 6.42 -14.04
CA ARG A 4 16.75 6.99 -12.68
C ARG A 4 15.85 6.16 -11.77
N ASP A 5 16.40 5.72 -10.64
CA ASP A 5 15.68 5.15 -9.50
C ASP A 5 14.80 3.93 -9.81
N VAL A 6 15.45 2.82 -10.20
CA VAL A 6 14.76 1.55 -10.43
C VAL A 6 14.46 0.88 -9.08
N ARG A 7 13.19 0.49 -8.86
CA ARG A 7 12.78 -0.33 -7.71
C ARG A 7 13.36 -1.74 -7.86
N LYS A 8 14.34 -2.09 -7.03
CA LYS A 8 15.00 -3.42 -7.11
C LYS A 8 14.63 -4.33 -5.97
N ASN A 9 14.60 -3.81 -4.75
CA ASN A 9 14.34 -4.61 -3.55
C ASN A 9 13.25 -3.96 -2.71
N PHE A 10 12.40 -4.79 -2.11
CA PHE A 10 11.44 -4.37 -1.12
C PHE A 10 11.40 -5.37 0.04
N ASN A 11 11.02 -4.90 1.22
CA ASN A 11 10.82 -5.72 2.41
C ASN A 11 9.63 -5.17 3.19
N LEU A 12 8.73 -6.07 3.61
CA LEU A 12 7.56 -5.73 4.40
C LEU A 12 7.82 -6.03 5.88
N PHE A 13 7.45 -5.11 6.74
CA PHE A 13 7.40 -5.30 8.18
C PHE A 13 5.95 -5.23 8.65
N VAL A 14 5.48 -6.32 9.27
CA VAL A 14 4.17 -6.39 9.92
C VAL A 14 4.39 -6.46 11.42
N ASP A 15 3.86 -5.48 12.16
CA ASP A 15 4.02 -5.40 13.62
C ASP A 15 5.48 -5.55 14.12
N GLY A 16 6.41 -4.92 13.38
CA GLY A 16 7.84 -4.96 13.69
C GLY A 16 8.58 -6.22 13.24
N LYS A 17 7.88 -7.23 12.68
CA LYS A 17 8.48 -8.45 12.13
C LYS A 17 8.70 -8.32 10.63
N GLY A 18 9.93 -8.57 10.20
CA GLY A 18 10.31 -8.47 8.80
C GLY A 18 10.05 -9.76 8.04
N TYR A 19 9.38 -9.65 6.89
CA TYR A 19 9.04 -10.75 5.99
C TYR A 19 9.98 -10.75 4.78
N ALA A 20 11.29 -10.69 5.05
CA ALA A 20 12.29 -10.65 4.00
C ALA A 20 12.26 -11.95 3.18
N GLY A 21 12.04 -11.84 1.86
CA GLY A 21 12.00 -12.99 0.95
C GLY A 21 10.72 -13.84 1.03
N GLN A 22 9.72 -13.42 1.79
CA GLN A 22 8.42 -14.11 1.89
C GLN A 22 7.26 -13.33 1.23
N VAL A 23 7.52 -12.11 0.77
CA VAL A 23 6.53 -11.25 0.10
C VAL A 23 6.73 -11.36 -1.41
N GLU A 24 5.70 -11.74 -2.15
CA GLU A 24 5.77 -11.83 -3.62
C GLU A 24 5.44 -10.49 -4.28
N GLU A 25 4.35 -9.87 -3.82
CA GLU A 25 3.84 -8.62 -4.39
C GLU A 25 3.36 -7.70 -3.27
N PHE A 26 3.62 -6.40 -3.46
CA PHE A 26 3.11 -5.36 -2.59
C PHE A 26 2.54 -4.22 -3.44
N THR A 27 1.27 -3.89 -3.23
CA THR A 27 0.60 -2.75 -3.86
C THR A 27 0.43 -1.63 -2.84
N PRO A 28 1.13 -0.49 -3.02
CA PRO A 28 0.98 0.66 -2.15
C PRO A 28 -0.43 1.27 -2.27
N PRO A 29 -0.90 1.96 -1.22
CA PRO A 29 -2.23 2.54 -1.22
C PRO A 29 -2.37 3.59 -2.31
N LYS A 30 -3.42 3.45 -3.13
CA LYS A 30 -3.71 4.43 -4.18
C LYS A 30 -4.18 5.73 -3.54
N LEU A 31 -3.44 6.80 -3.78
CA LEU A 31 -3.82 8.15 -3.36
C LEU A 31 -4.74 8.75 -4.43
N THR A 32 -6.04 8.48 -4.33
CA THR A 32 -7.07 9.09 -5.16
C THR A 32 -7.85 10.12 -4.37
N LEU A 33 -8.04 11.29 -4.97
CA LEU A 33 -8.92 12.33 -4.45
C LEU A 33 -10.33 12.00 -4.89
N LYS A 34 -11.28 11.98 -3.96
CA LYS A 34 -12.70 11.88 -4.29
C LYS A 34 -13.12 13.23 -4.85
N THR A 35 -13.39 13.30 -6.14
CA THR A 35 -13.91 14.51 -6.80
C THR A 35 -15.40 14.35 -7.04
N GLU A 36 -16.19 15.37 -6.70
CA GLU A 36 -17.59 15.49 -7.13
C GLU A 36 -17.68 16.52 -8.24
N GLU A 37 -18.37 16.15 -9.31
CA GLU A 37 -18.65 17.06 -10.42
C GLU A 37 -19.72 18.06 -9.99
N PHE A 38 -19.31 19.28 -9.71
CA PHE A 38 -20.22 20.35 -9.35
C PHE A 38 -20.48 21.25 -10.55
N ARG A 39 -21.77 21.37 -10.89
CA ARG A 39 -22.27 22.26 -11.93
C ARG A 39 -23.26 23.24 -11.34
N GLY A 40 -22.82 24.48 -11.13
CA GLY A 40 -23.68 25.60 -10.73
C GLY A 40 -24.47 26.20 -11.89
N GLY A 41 -25.55 26.92 -11.59
CA GLY A 41 -26.30 27.69 -12.59
C GLY A 41 -25.42 28.81 -13.16
N GLY A 42 -25.22 28.82 -14.49
CA GLY A 42 -24.34 29.76 -15.19
C GLY A 42 -22.93 29.24 -15.48
N MET A 43 -22.64 27.96 -15.21
CA MET A 43 -21.37 27.32 -15.58
C MET A 43 -21.48 26.56 -16.91
N ASP A 44 -20.59 26.88 -17.86
CA ASP A 44 -20.52 26.25 -19.19
C ASP A 44 -19.94 24.81 -19.15
N GLY A 45 -19.31 24.41 -18.04
CA GLY A 45 -18.80 23.05 -17.83
C GLY A 45 -18.75 22.67 -16.34
N PRO A 46 -18.72 21.36 -16.02
CA PRO A 46 -18.56 20.89 -14.64
C PRO A 46 -17.15 21.20 -14.12
N ILE A 47 -17.04 21.53 -12.83
CA ILE A 47 -15.77 21.67 -12.12
C ILE A 47 -15.67 20.56 -11.09
N GLU A 48 -14.51 19.91 -11.01
CA GLU A 48 -14.23 18.88 -10.00
C GLU A 48 -13.96 19.54 -8.64
N LEU A 49 -14.90 19.39 -7.70
CA LEU A 49 -14.69 19.76 -6.30
C LEU A 49 -14.09 18.57 -5.54
N THR A 50 -12.94 18.78 -4.91
CA THR A 50 -12.29 17.75 -4.10
C THR A 50 -13.02 17.59 -2.76
N MET A 51 -13.69 16.46 -2.57
CA MET A 51 -14.47 16.09 -1.38
C MET A 51 -13.65 15.30 -0.35
N GLY A 52 -12.34 15.17 -0.56
CA GLY A 52 -11.40 14.52 0.34
C GLY A 52 -10.62 13.40 -0.33
N LEU A 53 -10.00 12.55 0.49
CA LEU A 53 -9.28 11.37 0.03
C LEU A 53 -10.24 10.17 -0.03
N GLU A 54 -10.09 9.36 -1.08
CA GLU A 54 -10.72 8.05 -1.12
C GLU A 54 -10.12 7.11 -0.08
N LYS A 55 -10.84 6.01 0.15
CA LYS A 55 -10.39 5.00 1.09
C LYS A 55 -9.04 4.44 0.64
N LEU A 56 -8.04 4.58 1.50
CA LEU A 56 -6.72 4.01 1.28
C LEU A 56 -6.78 2.50 1.51
N GLU A 57 -6.51 1.73 0.45
CA GLU A 57 -6.41 0.28 0.50
C GLU A 57 -5.03 -0.15 -0.01
N ALA A 58 -4.31 -0.91 0.79
CA ALA A 58 -3.02 -1.51 0.43
C ALA A 58 -3.18 -3.03 0.44
N SER A 59 -2.57 -3.71 -0.54
CA SER A 59 -2.58 -5.17 -0.63
C SER A 59 -1.15 -5.71 -0.66
N PHE A 60 -0.97 -6.88 -0.07
CA PHE A 60 0.30 -7.60 -0.10
C PHE A 60 0.04 -9.09 -0.16
N SER A 61 0.89 -9.83 -0.87
CA SER A 61 0.83 -11.28 -0.97
C SER A 61 2.06 -11.91 -0.30
N LEU A 62 1.83 -13.01 0.42
CA LEU A 62 2.87 -13.79 1.08
C LEU A 62 2.91 -15.20 0.48
N ILE A 63 4.12 -15.74 0.31
CA ILE A 63 4.36 -17.10 -0.21
C ILE A 63 3.84 -18.15 0.76
N ALA A 64 3.92 -17.88 2.06
CA ALA A 64 3.61 -18.82 3.12
C ALA A 64 2.53 -18.29 4.05
N TYR A 65 1.74 -19.23 4.60
CA TYR A 65 0.83 -18.93 5.69
C TYR A 65 1.62 -18.59 6.96
N ASP A 66 1.66 -17.31 7.30
CA ASP A 66 2.21 -16.86 8.57
C ASP A 66 1.10 -16.72 9.62
N ARG A 67 1.25 -17.44 10.75
CA ARG A 67 0.28 -17.43 11.86
C ARG A 67 0.11 -16.04 12.46
N GLU A 68 1.10 -15.18 12.35
CA GLU A 68 1.13 -13.87 12.97
C GLU A 68 0.38 -12.85 12.13
N VAL A 69 0.55 -12.88 10.80
CA VAL A 69 -0.29 -12.08 9.89
C VAL A 69 -1.76 -12.50 9.99
N LEU A 70 -2.03 -13.80 10.05
CA LEU A 70 -3.39 -14.31 10.23
C LEU A 70 -4.03 -13.91 11.57
N LYS A 71 -3.24 -13.81 12.65
CA LYS A 71 -3.74 -13.34 13.95
C LYS A 71 -4.18 -11.88 13.95
N HIS A 72 -3.62 -11.06 13.07
CA HIS A 72 -3.98 -9.65 12.96
C HIS A 72 -5.29 -9.41 12.19
N PHE A 73 -5.88 -10.46 11.60
CA PHE A 73 -7.26 -10.42 11.16
C PHE A 73 -8.19 -10.60 12.34
N ASP A 74 -8.55 -9.47 12.95
CA ASP A 74 -9.47 -9.41 14.08
C ASP A 74 -10.75 -8.67 13.69
N VAL A 75 -11.87 -9.10 14.27
CA VAL A 75 -13.20 -8.50 14.10
C VAL A 75 -13.33 -7.21 14.94
N ARG A 76 -12.44 -7.02 15.93
CA ARG A 76 -12.46 -5.84 16.80
C ARG A 76 -12.14 -4.56 16.05
N GLU A 77 -13.09 -3.62 16.09
CA GLU A 77 -12.87 -2.26 15.59
C GLU A 77 -11.88 -1.51 16.49
N GLY A 78 -10.82 -0.97 15.90
CA GLY A 78 -9.76 -0.23 16.60
C GLY A 78 -8.41 -0.95 16.70
N ALA A 79 -8.32 -2.22 16.28
CA ALA A 79 -7.03 -2.87 16.09
C ALA A 79 -6.29 -2.22 14.91
N VAL A 80 -5.30 -1.38 15.21
CA VAL A 80 -4.47 -0.71 14.22
C VAL A 80 -3.15 -1.46 14.09
N LEU A 81 -2.95 -2.10 12.95
CA LEU A 81 -1.73 -2.81 12.60
C LEU A 81 -0.74 -1.84 11.95
N PRO A 82 0.47 -1.64 12.50
CA PRO A 82 1.53 -0.93 11.81
C PRO A 82 2.14 -1.82 10.71
N LEU A 83 2.07 -1.32 9.48
CA LEU A 83 2.69 -1.92 8.30
C LEU A 83 3.77 -0.98 7.80
N THR A 84 5.00 -1.45 7.71
CA THR A 84 6.11 -0.65 7.16
C THR A 84 6.71 -1.36 5.97
N LEU A 85 6.57 -0.77 4.78
CA LEU A 85 7.29 -1.22 3.61
C LEU A 85 8.59 -0.44 3.48
N ARG A 86 9.69 -1.13 3.21
CA ARG A 86 10.98 -0.53 2.87
C ARG A 86 11.34 -0.94 1.47
N GLU A 87 11.59 0.03 0.60
CA GLU A 87 12.03 -0.17 -0.77
C GLU A 87 13.41 0.45 -0.97
N ALA A 88 14.21 -0.17 -1.82
CA ALA A 88 15.48 0.36 -2.26
C ALA A 88 15.36 0.75 -3.74
N LEU A 89 15.45 2.05 -4.00
CA LEU A 89 15.60 2.62 -5.33
C LEU A 89 17.10 2.66 -5.65
N GLU A 90 17.51 2.05 -6.75
CA GLU A 90 18.89 2.13 -7.22
C GLU A 90 18.95 2.96 -8.50
N SER A 91 19.71 4.06 -8.45
CA SER A 91 20.05 4.83 -9.63
C SER A 91 21.20 4.16 -10.40
N PHE A 92 21.33 4.46 -11.69
CA PHE A 92 22.41 3.93 -12.53
C PHE A 92 23.81 4.24 -12.00
N ASP A 93 23.95 5.32 -11.21
CA ASP A 93 25.21 5.73 -10.58
C ASP A 93 25.55 4.93 -9.31
N GLY A 94 24.77 3.88 -8.98
CA GLY A 94 24.96 3.03 -7.80
C GLY A 94 24.49 3.67 -6.48
N ALA A 95 23.93 4.88 -6.53
CA ALA A 95 23.31 5.51 -5.38
C ALA A 95 22.01 4.78 -5.02
N VAL A 96 21.92 4.30 -3.77
CA VAL A 96 20.74 3.63 -3.23
C VAL A 96 19.95 4.62 -2.38
N THR A 97 18.73 4.93 -2.80
CA THR A 97 17.79 5.76 -2.04
C THR A 97 16.77 4.85 -1.35
N PRO A 98 16.74 4.80 -0.01
CA PRO A 98 15.73 4.04 0.71
C PRO A 98 14.41 4.82 0.73
N VAL A 99 13.32 4.16 0.35
CA VAL A 99 11.94 4.67 0.49
C VAL A 99 11.24 3.86 1.56
N VAL A 100 10.60 4.54 2.52
CA VAL A 100 9.87 3.88 3.60
C VAL A 100 8.42 4.33 3.56
N HIS A 101 7.51 3.39 3.33
CA HIS A 101 6.08 3.62 3.46
C HIS A 101 5.62 3.10 4.83
N SER A 102 5.41 4.03 5.77
CA SER A 102 4.81 3.71 7.07
C SER A 102 3.29 3.87 6.99
N MET A 103 2.57 2.78 7.16
CA MET A 103 1.11 2.72 7.09
C MET A 103 0.56 2.12 8.39
N ARG A 104 -0.67 2.47 8.71
CA ARG A 104 -1.40 1.95 9.86
C ARG A 104 -2.85 1.72 9.47
N GLY A 105 -3.35 0.52 9.70
CA GLY A 105 -4.71 0.17 9.28
C GLY A 105 -5.20 -1.15 9.85
N LYS A 106 -6.35 -1.61 9.37
CA LYS A 106 -6.91 -2.92 9.70
C LYS A 106 -6.87 -3.83 8.47
N ILE A 107 -6.62 -5.12 8.67
CA ILE A 107 -6.76 -6.12 7.62
C ILE A 107 -8.25 -6.34 7.36
N ARG A 108 -8.70 -6.08 6.14
CA ARG A 108 -10.12 -6.20 5.76
C ARG A 108 -10.47 -7.58 5.21
N GLU A 109 -9.54 -8.18 4.50
CA GLU A 109 -9.77 -9.39 3.71
C GLU A 109 -8.48 -10.21 3.70
N ILE A 110 -8.64 -11.53 3.81
CA ILE A 110 -7.57 -12.50 3.55
C ILE A 110 -8.10 -13.42 2.46
N ASP A 111 -7.46 -13.39 1.31
CA ASP A 111 -7.70 -14.35 0.24
C ASP A 111 -6.61 -15.44 0.31
N ALA A 112 -7.05 -16.69 0.47
CA ALA A 112 -6.20 -17.87 0.48
C ALA A 112 -5.87 -18.39 -0.93
N GLY A 113 -6.44 -17.78 -1.97
CA GLY A 113 -6.29 -18.20 -3.35
C GLY A 113 -6.84 -19.61 -3.61
N THR A 114 -6.40 -20.23 -4.70
CA THR A 114 -6.74 -21.62 -5.03
C THR A 114 -5.63 -22.56 -4.53
N VAL A 115 -5.96 -23.43 -3.58
CA VAL A 115 -5.06 -24.49 -3.12
C VAL A 115 -5.02 -25.60 -4.17
N LYS A 116 -3.83 -25.93 -4.68
CA LYS A 116 -3.59 -27.05 -5.61
C LYS A 116 -2.81 -28.16 -4.91
#